data_AF-H0FA00-F1
#
_entry.id   AF-H0FA00-F1
#
_cell.length_a   1.000
_cell.length_b   1.000
_cell.length_c   1.000
_cell.angle_alpha   90.00
_cell.angle_beta   90.00
_cell.angle_gamma   90.00
#
_symmetry.space_group_name_H-M   'P 1'
#
loop_
_entity.id
_entity.type
_entity.pdbx_description
1 polymer ?
#
loop_
_entity_poly.entity_id
_entity_poly.type
_entity_poly.pdbx_seq_one_letter_code
_entity_poly.pdbx_strand_id
1 'polypeptide(L)' 'METTFALSYAISKQLAAATTVTTGYGDIPLDDEMRAALDAALRTILKRRLNQIIVNIQPQGA' A
#
# COMPACT_ATOMS: atom_id res chain seq x y z
N MET A 1 4.27 -16.75 0.54
CA MET A 1 3.67 -16.33 -0.74
C MET A 1 2.41 -15.46 -0.57
N GLU A 2 1.65 -15.56 0.52
CA GLU A 2 0.48 -14.69 0.79
C GLU A 2 0.81 -13.21 0.93
N THR A 3 1.95 -12.84 1.53
CA THR A 3 2.30 -11.45 1.82
C THR A 3 2.54 -10.59 0.58
N THR A 4 3.20 -11.15 -0.44
CA THR A 4 3.47 -10.45 -1.71
C THR A 4 2.19 -10.17 -2.49
N PHE A 5 1.29 -11.15 -2.56
CA PHE A 5 -0.01 -10.99 -3.23
C PHE A 5 -0.91 -10.02 -2.48
N ALA A 6 -0.99 -10.12 -1.15
CA ALA A 6 -1.75 -9.19 -0.31
C ALA A 6 -1.26 -7.75 -0.46
N LEU A 7 0.06 -7.52 -0.51
CA LEU A 7 0.62 -6.18 -0.73
C LEU A 7 0.36 -5.66 -2.14
N SER A 8 0.55 -6.49 -3.18
CA SER A 8 0.24 -6.09 -4.56
C SER A 8 -1.25 -5.75 -4.74
N TYR A 9 -2.13 -6.55 -4.13
CA TYR A 9 -3.57 -6.34 -4.12
C TYR A 9 -3.95 -5.06 -3.35
N ALA A 10 -3.38 -4.84 -2.17
CA ALA A 10 -3.62 -3.65 -1.37
C ALA A 10 -3.21 -2.36 -2.12
N ILE A 11 -2.06 -2.37 -2.80
CA ILE A 11 -1.61 -1.24 -3.64
C ILE A 11 -2.58 -0.99 -4.80
N SER A 12 -3.05 -2.06 -5.44
CA SER A 12 -3.79 -1.95 -6.70
C SER A 12 -5.28 -1.69 -6.52
N LYS A 13 -5.87 -2.16 -5.42
CA LYS A 13 -7.33 -2.15 -5.21
C LYS A 13 -7.75 -1.37 -3.98
N GLN A 14 -7.07 -1.55 -2.84
CA GLN A 14 -7.51 -0.93 -1.59
C GLN A 14 -7.05 0.52 -1.47
N LEU A 15 -5.81 0.83 -1.86
CA LEU A 15 -5.30 2.20 -1.82
C LEU A 15 -6.06 3.12 -2.80
N ALA A 16 -6.32 2.62 -4.01
CA ALA A 16 -7.05 3.37 -5.03
C ALA A 16 -8.54 3.59 -4.69
N ALA A 17 -9.12 2.75 -3.83
CA ALA A 17 -10.51 2.83 -3.41
C ALA A 17 -10.68 3.43 -1.99
N ALA A 18 -9.61 3.92 -1.37
CA ALA A 18 -9.66 4.47 -0.03
C ALA A 18 -10.44 5.80 -0.01
N THR A 19 -11.58 5.81 0.68
CA THR A 19 -12.45 7.00 0.80
C THR A 19 -12.42 7.61 2.20
N THR A 20 -11.92 6.88 3.20
CA THR A 20 -11.86 7.33 4.58
C THR A 20 -10.56 6.88 5.24
N VAL A 21 -10.10 7.65 6.23
CA VAL A 21 -9.07 7.24 7.18
C VAL A 21 -9.74 7.03 8.53
N THR A 22 -9.73 5.79 9.01
CA THR A 22 -10.20 5.48 10.36
C THR A 22 -9.20 5.97 11.39
N THR A 23 -9.67 6.82 12.31
CA THR A 23 -8.89 7.30 13.44
C THR A 23 -9.54 6.85 14.75
N GLY A 24 -8.81 6.95 15.87
CA GLY A 24 -9.38 6.66 17.20
C GLY A 24 -10.53 7.59 17.62
N TYR A 25 -10.78 8.66 16.86
CA TYR A 25 -11.86 9.62 17.09
C TYR A 25 -12.99 9.52 16.05
N GLY A 26 -12.92 8.54 15.15
CA GLY A 26 -13.88 8.33 14.07
C GLY A 26 -13.23 8.34 12.69
N ASP A 27 -14.07 8.17 11.67
CA ASP A 27 -13.64 8.15 10.28
C ASP A 27 -13.55 9.56 9.71
N ILE A 28 -12.39 9.89 9.13
CA ILE A 28 -12.19 11.13 8.40
C ILE A 28 -12.39 10.84 6.91
N PRO A 29 -13.39 11.42 6.24
CA PRO A 29 -13.54 11.29 4.80
C PRO A 29 -12.38 11.95 4.09
N LEU A 30 -11.86 11.27 3.07
CA LEU A 30 -10.81 11.78 2.21
C LEU A 30 -11.44 12.50 1.02
N ASP A 31 -11.19 13.80 0.91
CA ASP A 31 -11.43 14.54 -0.32
C ASP A 31 -10.42 14.14 -1.41
N ASP A 32 -10.59 14.68 -2.62
CA ASP A 32 -9.76 14.30 -3.77
C ASP A 32 -8.28 14.70 -3.58
N GLU A 33 -8.00 15.80 -2.89
CA GLU A 33 -6.65 16.27 -2.60
C GLU A 33 -5.94 15.34 -1.59
N MET A 34 -6.63 14.99 -0.50
CA MET A 34 -6.13 14.07 0.52
C MET A 34 -5.95 12.66 -0.04
N ARG A 35 -6.84 12.19 -0.93
CA ARG A 35 -6.67 10.90 -1.62
C ARG A 35 -5.42 10.89 -2.50
N ALA A 36 -5.20 11.94 -3.28
CA ALA A 36 -4.01 12.05 -4.11
C ALA A 36 -2.72 12.10 -3.29
N ALA A 37 -2.70 12.86 -2.20
CA ALA A 37 -1.57 12.93 -1.28
C ALA A 37 -1.30 11.58 -0.61
N LEU A 38 -2.35 10.89 -0.17
CA LEU A 38 -2.25 9.57 0.46
C LEU A 38 -1.73 8.51 -0.52
N ASP A 39 -2.24 8.48 -1.76
CA ASP A 39 -1.74 7.56 -2.79
C ASP A 39 -0.26 7.82 -3.10
N ALA A 40 0.14 9.08 -3.31
CA ALA A 40 1.52 9.44 -3.61
C ALA A 40 2.50 9.00 -2.49
N ALA A 41 2.11 9.21 -1.23
CA ALA A 41 2.91 8.81 -0.07
C ALA A 41 2.97 7.29 0.11
N LEU A 42 1.81 6.61 0.13
CA LEU A 42 1.73 5.18 0.42
C LEU A 42 2.21 4.30 -0.72
N ARG A 43 1.95 4.68 -1.98
CA ARG A 43 2.38 3.91 -3.16
C ARG A 43 3.89 3.71 -3.18
N THR A 44 4.67 4.74 -2.83
CA THR A 44 6.13 4.65 -2.78
C THR A 44 6.61 3.69 -1.69
N ILE A 45 6.03 3.78 -0.49
CA ILE A 45 6.38 2.94 0.66
C ILE A 45 6.01 1.47 0.39
N LEU A 46 4.81 1.22 -0.10
CA LEU A 46 4.31 -0.12 -0.37
C LEU A 46 5.07 -0.80 -1.51
N LYS A 47 5.40 -0.07 -2.59
CA LYS A 47 6.28 -0.58 -3.67
C LYS A 47 7.67 -0.93 -3.14
N ARG A 48 8.26 -0.10 -2.28
CA ARG A 48 9.57 -0.40 -1.68
C ARG A 48 9.53 -1.67 -0.85
N ARG A 49 8.50 -1.83 -0.02
CA ARG A 49 8.28 -3.04 0.79
C ARG A 49 8.05 -4.27 -0.08
N LEU A 50 7.27 -4.15 -1.15
CA LEU A 50 7.04 -5.22 -2.12
C LEU A 50 8.35 -5.66 -2.77
N ASN A 51 9.17 -4.72 -3.23
CA ASN A 51 10.46 -5.02 -3.85
C ASN A 51 11.41 -5.70 -2.86
N GLN A 52 11.46 -5.26 -1.59
CA GLN A 52 12.25 -5.92 -0.56
C GLN A 52 11.80 -7.36 -0.32
N ILE A 53 10.49 -7.61 -0.31
CA ILE A 53 9.95 -8.97 -0.15
C ILE A 53 10.29 -9.83 -1.37
N ILE A 54 10.19 -9.30 -2.60
CA ILE A 54 10.59 -10.02 -3.81
C ILE A 54 12.07 -10.38 -3.76
N VAL A 55 12.94 -9.43 -3.41
CA VAL A 55 14.38 -9.64 -3.27
C VAL A 55 14.70 -10.68 -2.19
N ASN A 56 14.00 -10.66 -1.06
CA ASN A 56 14.19 -11.63 0.02
C ASN A 56 13.59 -13.02 -0.29
N ILE A 57 12.63 -13.13 -1.23
CA ILE A 57 12.02 -14.41 -1.64
C ILE A 57 12.82 -15.07 -2.76
N GLN A 58 13.54 -14.31 -3.60
CA GLN A 58 14.50 -14.93 -4.51
C GLN A 58 15.71 -15.40 -3.70
N PRO A 59 15.99 -16.71 -3.62
CA PRO A 59 17.24 -17.16 -3.03
C PRO A 59 18.34 -16.52 -3.87
N GLN A 60 19.31 -15.90 -3.20
CA GLN A 60 20.55 -15.47 -3.86
C GLN A 60 21.08 -16.70 -4.61
N GLY A 61 20.93 -16.68 -5.93
CA GLY A 61 21.44 -17.72 -6.80
C GLY A 61 22.95 -17.76 -6.64
N ALA A 62 23.42 -18.89 -6.12
CA ALA A 62 24.78 -19.39 -6.24
C ALA A 62 25.15 -19.63 -7.71
#